data_AF-A0A371P095-F1
#
_entry.id   AF-A0A371P095-F1
#
_cell.length_a   1.000
_cell.length_b   1.000
_cell.length_c   1.000
_cell.angle_alpha   90.00
_cell.angle_beta   90.00
_cell.angle_gamma   90.00
#
_symmetry.space_group_name_H-M   'P 1'
#
loop_
_entity.id
_entity.type
_entity.pdbx_description
1 polymer ?
#
loop_
_entity_poly.entity_id
_entity_poly.type
_entity_poly.pdbx_seq_one_letter_code
_entity_poly.pdbx_strand_id
1 'polypeptide(L)'
;MTELFEQLYPVACSCGVDSVRFWNMSYGEILAAINGYQERQKYDMQMQAVMGYRQAQLIGSLVSKLMGGKHKAPTLQDAYPGVFPEEVLQRKQQDWRVMKERIAAHGDQYKRKRGERRDAGGTTDTDHGRNWPTT
;
A
#
# COMPACT_ATOMS: atom_id res chain seq x y z
N MET A 1 39.05 -19.15 -17.46
CA MET A 1 37.67 -19.69 -17.54
C MET A 1 36.97 -19.63 -16.20
N THR A 2 37.58 -20.11 -15.11
CA THR A 2 37.04 -20.04 -13.74
C THR A 2 36.81 -18.62 -13.24
N GLU A 3 37.72 -17.69 -13.52
CA GLU A 3 37.59 -16.27 -13.12
C GLU A 3 36.31 -15.60 -13.65
N LEU A 4 35.84 -15.98 -14.84
CA LEU A 4 34.60 -15.44 -15.42
C LEU A 4 33.36 -15.90 -14.63
N PHE A 5 33.34 -17.17 -14.23
CA PHE A 5 32.26 -17.72 -13.42
C PHE A 5 32.28 -17.12 -12.01
N GLU A 6 33.45 -16.89 -11.42
CA GLU A 6 33.54 -16.23 -10.12
C GLU A 6 33.05 -14.78 -10.14
N GLN A 7 33.28 -14.05 -11.24
CA GLN A 7 32.72 -12.70 -11.42
C GLN A 7 31.20 -12.71 -11.61
N LEU A 8 30.66 -13.71 -12.31
CA LEU A 8 29.22 -13.83 -12.56
C LEU A 8 28.45 -14.37 -11.36
N TYR A 9 29.10 -15.13 -10.48
CA TYR A 9 28.49 -15.74 -9.31
C TYR A 9 27.70 -14.76 -8.43
N PRO A 10 28.27 -13.63 -7.95
CA PRO A 10 27.52 -12.68 -7.12
C PRO A 10 26.35 -12.04 -7.86
N VAL A 11 26.51 -11.77 -9.17
CA VAL A 11 25.44 -11.18 -10.00
C VAL A 11 24.29 -12.17 -10.13
N ALA A 12 24.58 -13.42 -10.47
CA ALA A 12 23.58 -14.48 -10.61
C ALA A 12 22.82 -14.71 -9.29
N CYS A 13 23.55 -14.73 -8.16
CA CYS A 13 22.92 -14.83 -6.83
C CYS A 13 21.98 -13.64 -6.55
N SER A 14 22.39 -12.42 -6.92
CA SER A 14 21.53 -11.22 -6.77
C SER A 14 20.27 -11.28 -7.65
N CYS A 15 20.35 -11.95 -8.79
CA CYS A 15 19.22 -12.21 -9.69
C CYS A 15 18.32 -13.39 -9.22
N GLY A 16 18.64 -14.02 -8.09
CA GLY A 16 17.85 -15.11 -7.51
C GLY A 16 18.25 -16.52 -7.99
N VAL A 17 19.42 -16.67 -8.61
CA VAL A 17 19.98 -18.00 -8.92
C VAL A 17 20.52 -18.61 -7.62
N ASP A 18 20.08 -19.82 -7.31
CA ASP A 18 20.58 -20.56 -6.17
C ASP A 18 22.07 -20.89 -6.30
N SER A 19 22.82 -20.73 -5.21
CA SER A 19 24.27 -20.91 -5.16
C SER A 19 24.74 -22.32 -5.54
N VAL A 20 23.98 -23.35 -5.16
CA VAL A 20 24.30 -24.75 -5.50
C VAL A 20 23.96 -25.03 -6.96
N ARG A 21 22.85 -24.46 -7.44
CA ARG A 21 22.45 -24.58 -8.84
C ARG A 21 23.43 -23.90 -9.79
N PHE A 22 23.97 -22.73 -9.43
CA PHE A 22 24.87 -21.95 -10.27
C PHE A 22 26.05 -22.76 -10.82
N TRP A 23 26.73 -23.53 -9.97
CA TRP A 23 27.91 -24.31 -10.37
C TRP A 23 27.59 -25.45 -11.34
N ASN A 24 26.32 -25.84 -11.43
CA ASN A 24 25.82 -26.86 -12.34
C ASN A 24 25.17 -26.27 -13.61
N MET A 25 25.10 -24.94 -13.73
CA MET A 25 24.53 -24.25 -14.90
C MET A 25 25.58 -23.99 -15.97
N SER A 26 25.16 -24.09 -17.23
CA SER A 26 25.95 -23.61 -18.35
C SER A 26 25.99 -22.07 -18.37
N TYR A 27 27.01 -21.52 -19.02
CA TYR A 27 27.13 -20.07 -19.21
C TYR A 27 25.88 -19.44 -19.85
N GLY A 28 25.28 -20.13 -20.83
CA GLY A 28 24.05 -19.68 -21.49
C GLY A 28 22.84 -19.63 -20.55
N GLU A 29 22.70 -20.61 -19.65
CA GLU A 29 21.63 -20.62 -18.66
C GLU A 29 21.81 -19.52 -17.61
N ILE A 30 23.04 -19.22 -17.20
CA ILE A 30 23.35 -18.13 -16.28
C ILE A 30 22.94 -16.79 -16.91
N LEU A 31 23.34 -16.55 -18.17
CA LEU A 31 22.96 -15.33 -18.88
C LEU A 31 21.46 -15.24 -19.09
N ALA A 32 20.78 -16.34 -19.44
CA ALA A 32 19.34 -16.36 -19.59
C ALA A 32 18.62 -16.00 -18.28
N ALA A 33 19.10 -16.50 -17.14
CA ALA A 33 18.56 -16.18 -15.82
C ALA A 33 18.75 -14.69 -15.47
N ILE A 34 19.95 -14.14 -15.71
CA ILE A 34 20.25 -12.72 -15.47
C ILE A 34 19.39 -11.83 -16.35
N ASN A 35 19.29 -12.13 -17.66
CA ASN A 35 18.48 -11.36 -18.60
C ASN A 35 16.99 -11.43 -18.26
N GLY A 36 16.48 -12.61 -17.90
CA GLY A 36 15.10 -12.78 -17.48
C GLY A 36 14.78 -11.97 -16.22
N TYR A 37 15.70 -11.91 -15.26
CA TYR A 37 15.58 -11.05 -14.09
C TYR A 37 15.55 -9.56 -14.45
N GLN A 38 16.45 -9.11 -15.32
CA GLN A 38 16.51 -7.71 -15.76
C GLN A 38 15.23 -7.26 -16.48
N GLU A 39 14.72 -8.09 -17.40
CA GLU A 39 13.48 -7.77 -18.11
C GLU A 39 12.27 -7.74 -17.17
N ARG A 40 12.21 -8.66 -16.20
CA ARG A 40 11.18 -8.61 -15.15
C ARG A 40 11.27 -7.34 -14.31
N GLN A 41 12.48 -6.98 -13.85
CA GLN A 41 12.68 -5.74 -13.08
C GLN A 41 12.25 -4.50 -13.87
N LYS A 42 12.61 -4.44 -15.15
CA LYS A 42 12.20 -3.35 -16.05
C LYS A 42 10.68 -3.30 -16.20
N TYR A 43 10.02 -4.44 -16.40
CA TYR A 43 8.57 -4.52 -16.48
C TYR A 43 7.91 -4.05 -15.18
N ASP A 44 8.42 -4.50 -14.02
CA ASP A 44 7.92 -4.12 -12.71
C ASP A 44 8.04 -2.60 -12.48
N MET A 45 9.18 -2.00 -12.84
CA MET A 45 9.38 -0.54 -12.77
C MET A 45 8.43 0.23 -13.70
N GLN A 46 8.25 -0.25 -14.93
CA GLN A 46 7.30 0.35 -15.87
C GLN A 46 5.86 0.28 -15.35
N MET A 47 5.47 -0.87 -14.80
CA MET A 47 4.15 -1.04 -14.19
C MET A 47 3.97 -0.07 -13.02
N GLN A 48 4.95 0.04 -12.13
CA GLN A 48 4.90 0.99 -11.01
C GLN A 48 4.78 2.44 -11.50
N ALA A 49 5.52 2.83 -12.54
CA ALA A 49 5.44 4.17 -13.11
C ALA A 49 4.06 4.47 -13.70
N VAL A 50 3.47 3.52 -14.43
CA VAL A 50 2.11 3.65 -14.99
C VAL A 50 1.08 3.77 -13.88
N MET A 51 1.16 2.92 -12.85
CA MET A 51 0.26 2.95 -11.70
C MET A 51 0.37 4.26 -10.93
N GLY A 52 1.59 4.74 -10.66
CA GLY A 52 1.84 6.02 -10.00
C GLY A 52 1.30 7.21 -10.80
N TYR A 53 1.51 7.21 -12.13
CA TYR A 53 0.95 8.24 -13.01
C TYR A 53 -0.57 8.25 -12.98
N ARG A 54 -1.22 7.07 -13.09
CA ARG A 54 -2.67 6.95 -13.00
C ARG A 54 -3.19 7.41 -11.65
N GLN A 55 -2.55 7.00 -10.56
CA GLN A 55 -2.91 7.45 -9.21
C GLN A 55 -2.82 8.97 -9.06
N ALA A 56 -1.74 9.60 -9.53
CA ALA A 56 -1.58 11.04 -9.50
C ALA A 56 -2.68 11.75 -10.32
N GLN A 57 -3.03 11.23 -11.49
CA GLN A 57 -4.13 11.74 -12.31
C GLN A 57 -5.48 11.66 -11.57
N LEU A 58 -5.76 10.54 -10.90
CA LEU A 58 -6.97 10.35 -10.10
C LEU A 58 -7.02 11.33 -8.93
N ILE A 59 -5.93 11.46 -8.17
CA ILE A 59 -5.84 12.41 -7.06
C ILE A 59 -6.07 13.84 -7.56
N GLY A 60 -5.40 14.24 -8.65
CA GLY A 60 -5.59 15.56 -9.26
C GLY A 60 -7.05 15.82 -9.66
N SER A 61 -7.73 14.83 -10.23
CA SER A 61 -9.15 14.95 -10.58
C SER A 61 -10.07 15.12 -9.36
N LEU A 62 -9.78 14.40 -8.27
CA LEU A 62 -10.56 14.45 -7.03
C LEU A 62 -10.34 15.77 -6.29
N VAL A 63 -9.09 16.23 -6.21
CA VAL A 63 -8.74 17.52 -5.62
C VAL A 63 -9.35 18.67 -6.41
N SER A 64 -9.26 18.64 -7.75
CA SER A 64 -9.91 19.63 -8.61
C SER A 64 -11.42 19.71 -8.35
N LYS A 65 -12.09 18.56 -8.23
CA LYS A 65 -13.50 18.50 -7.87
C LYS A 65 -13.80 19.07 -6.48
N LEU A 66 -12.97 18.77 -5.48
CA LEU A 66 -13.10 19.32 -4.13
C LEU A 66 -12.97 20.85 -4.12
N MET A 67 -12.10 21.39 -4.96
CA MET A 67 -11.91 22.84 -5.13
C MET A 67 -12.99 23.52 -6.01
N GLY A 68 -14.11 22.84 -6.30
CA GLY A 68 -15.20 23.39 -7.11
C GLY A 68 -15.01 23.27 -8.62
N GLY A 69 -13.99 22.54 -9.07
CA GLY A 69 -13.79 22.21 -10.48
C GLY A 69 -14.92 21.33 -11.02
N LYS A 70 -15.23 21.47 -12.32
CA LYS A 70 -16.27 20.68 -13.01
C LYS A 70 -15.80 19.27 -13.41
N HIS A 71 -14.59 18.85 -13.03
CA HIS A 71 -14.06 17.54 -13.38
C HIS A 71 -14.88 16.42 -12.74
N LYS A 72 -15.41 15.53 -13.58
CA LYS A 72 -16.08 14.31 -13.12
C LYS A 72 -14.99 13.34 -12.64
N ALA A 73 -15.11 12.93 -11.39
CA ALA A 73 -14.25 11.86 -10.85
C ALA A 73 -14.51 10.59 -11.68
N PRO A 74 -13.46 9.99 -12.29
CA PRO A 74 -13.60 8.78 -13.09
C PRO A 74 -14.08 7.61 -12.22
N THR A 75 -14.86 6.71 -12.82
CA THR A 75 -15.29 5.49 -12.15
C THR A 75 -14.14 4.46 -12.11
N LEU A 76 -14.31 3.39 -11.33
CA LEU A 76 -13.29 2.32 -11.26
C LEU A 76 -13.05 1.70 -12.64
N GLN A 77 -14.10 1.56 -13.46
CA GLN A 77 -14.01 1.10 -14.84
C GLN A 77 -13.23 2.05 -15.74
N ASP A 78 -13.49 3.36 -15.61
CA ASP A 78 -12.79 4.39 -16.40
C ASP A 78 -11.30 4.46 -16.03
N ALA A 79 -10.97 4.26 -14.76
CA ALA A 79 -9.60 4.34 -14.25
C ALA A 79 -8.78 3.09 -14.57
N TYR A 80 -9.41 1.91 -14.53
CA TYR A 80 -8.77 0.60 -14.70
C TYR A 80 -9.63 -0.32 -15.57
N PRO A 81 -9.68 -0.09 -16.90
CA PRO A 81 -10.52 -0.86 -17.80
C PRO A 81 -10.09 -2.33 -17.83
N GLY A 82 -11.06 -3.25 -17.63
CA GLY A 82 -10.83 -4.69 -17.72
C GLY A 82 -10.06 -5.33 -16.57
N VAL A 83 -9.70 -4.58 -15.52
CA VAL A 83 -8.94 -5.10 -14.37
C VAL A 83 -9.84 -5.77 -13.34
N PHE A 84 -11.02 -5.21 -13.10
CA PHE A 84 -11.94 -5.67 -12.06
C PHE A 84 -13.07 -6.50 -12.67
N PRO A 85 -13.48 -7.60 -12.02
CA PRO A 85 -14.60 -8.40 -12.49
C PRO A 85 -15.92 -7.66 -12.23
N GLU A 86 -16.94 -7.94 -13.05
CA GLU A 86 -18.19 -7.17 -13.09
C GLU A 86 -18.92 -7.14 -11.72
N GLU A 87 -18.76 -8.18 -10.89
CA GLU A 87 -19.39 -8.21 -9.56
C GLU A 87 -18.84 -7.14 -8.61
N VAL A 88 -17.59 -6.72 -8.79
CA VAL A 88 -16.95 -5.64 -8.01
C VAL A 88 -17.40 -4.26 -8.52
N LEU A 89 -17.77 -4.18 -9.79
CA LEU A 89 -18.20 -2.96 -10.46
C LEU A 89 -19.64 -2.59 -10.12
N GLN A 90 -20.46 -3.60 -9.83
CA GLN A 90 -21.78 -3.39 -9.23
C GLN A 90 -21.61 -2.79 -7.84
N ARG A 91 -21.76 -1.46 -7.73
CA ARG A 91 -21.96 -0.78 -6.46
C ARG A 91 -23.18 -1.42 -5.79
N LYS A 92 -22.97 -2.40 -4.91
CA LYS A 92 -23.97 -2.75 -3.90
C LYS A 92 -24.24 -1.43 -3.17
N GLN A 93 -25.42 -0.85 -3.37
CA GLN A 93 -25.86 0.29 -2.58
C GLN A 93 -25.65 -0.11 -1.13
N GLN A 94 -24.72 0.56 -0.45
CA GLN A 94 -24.58 0.36 0.98
C GLN A 94 -25.89 0.81 1.59
N ASP A 95 -26.65 -0.13 2.13
CA ASP A 95 -27.85 0.18 2.86
C ASP A 95 -27.44 1.09 4.03
N TRP A 96 -27.93 2.33 4.01
CA TRP A 96 -27.59 3.35 5.00
C TRP A 96 -27.96 2.89 6.42
N ARG A 97 -28.91 1.97 6.55
CA ARG A 97 -29.28 1.33 7.82
C ARG A 97 -28.13 0.51 8.39
N VAL A 98 -27.47 -0.28 7.55
CA VAL A 98 -26.29 -1.08 7.91
C VAL A 98 -25.12 -0.17 8.30
N MET A 99 -24.97 0.96 7.60
CA MET A 99 -23.93 1.94 7.95
C MET A 99 -24.21 2.61 9.30
N LYS A 100 -25.47 2.98 9.58
CA LYS A 100 -25.88 3.57 10.86
C LYS A 100 -25.62 2.63 12.03
N GLU A 101 -25.94 1.35 11.89
CA GLU A 101 -25.64 0.33 12.91
C GLU A 101 -24.14 0.17 13.15
N ARG A 102 -23.32 0.14 12.09
CA ARG A 102 -21.85 0.09 12.23
C ARG A 102 -21.31 1.29 12.99
N ILE A 103 -21.78 2.49 12.66
CA ILE A 103 -21.38 3.73 13.34
C ILE A 103 -21.79 3.69 14.82
N ALA A 104 -23.02 3.24 15.12
CA ALA A 104 -23.50 3.11 16.49
C ALA A 104 -22.66 2.09 17.31
N ALA A 105 -22.43 0.90 16.76
CA ALA A 105 -21.63 -0.14 17.40
C ALA A 105 -20.19 0.33 17.67
N HIS A 106 -19.60 1.07 16.73
CA HIS A 106 -18.25 1.62 16.89
C HIS A 106 -18.20 2.72 17.96
N GLY A 107 -19.25 3.54 18.06
CA GLY A 107 -19.41 4.54 19.12
C GLY A 107 -19.58 3.91 20.51
N ASP A 108 -20.32 2.82 20.62
CA ASP A 108 -20.52 2.09 21.87
C ASP A 108 -19.24 1.41 22.36
N GLN A 109 -18.44 0.83 21.45
CA GLN A 109 -17.09 0.35 21.78
C GLN A 109 -16.17 1.47 22.27
N TYR A 110 -16.26 2.66 21.66
CA TYR A 110 -15.46 3.82 22.05
C TYR A 110 -15.85 4.34 23.44
N LYS A 111 -17.15 4.35 23.76
CA LYS A 111 -17.66 4.71 25.09
C LYS A 111 -17.23 3.71 26.16
N ARG A 112 -17.24 2.40 25.86
CA ARG A 112 -16.75 1.35 26.76
C ARG A 112 -15.27 1.52 27.10
N LYS A 113 -14.41 1.69 26.10
CA LYS A 113 -12.97 1.94 26.32
C LYS A 113 -12.68 3.23 27.07
N ARG A 114 -13.53 4.26 26.92
CA ARG A 114 -13.39 5.54 27.67
C ARG A 114 -13.92 5.43 29.10
N GLY A 115 -14.93 4.60 29.34
CA GLY A 115 -15.40 4.22 30.67
C GLY A 115 -14.33 3.43 31.42
N GLU A 116 -13.76 2.39 30.79
CA GLU A 116 -12.67 1.59 31.34
C GLU A 116 -11.43 2.44 31.70
N ARG A 117 -11.09 3.46 30.89
CA ARG A 117 -10.02 4.41 31.24
C ARG A 117 -10.36 5.35 32.39
N ARG A 118 -11.65 5.67 32.61
CA ARG A 118 -12.10 6.45 33.77
C ARG A 118 -12.11 5.60 35.04
N ASP A 119 -12.48 4.33 34.92
CA ASP A 119 -12.57 3.39 36.04
C ASP A 119 -11.20 2.83 36.45
N ALA A 120 -10.25 2.72 35.50
CA ALA A 120 -8.84 2.36 35.77
C ALA A 120 -7.95 3.57 36.16
N GLY A 121 -8.50 4.79 36.16
CA GLY A 121 -7.80 6.04 36.51
C GLY A 121 -8.06 6.53 37.94
N GLY A 122 -8.60 5.67 38.82
CA GLY A 122 -8.70 5.95 40.24
C GLY A 122 -7.34 5.78 40.92
N THR A 123 -6.80 6.89 41.41
CA THR A 123 -5.61 7.04 42.27
C THR A 123 -4.24 6.91 41.60
N THR A 124 -3.71 8.05 41.13
CA THR A 124 -2.51 8.62 41.77
C THR A 124 -2.72 10.12 41.90
N ASP A 125 -3.01 10.52 43.12
CA ASP A 125 -2.84 11.88 43.60
C ASP A 125 -1.36 12.25 43.43
N THR A 126 -1.09 13.33 42.70
CA THR A 126 0.20 14.04 42.79
C THR A 126 -0.12 15.51 42.64
N ASP A 127 -0.61 16.07 43.74
CA ASP A 127 -0.65 17.51 43.98
C ASP A 127 0.75 18.12 43.79
N HIS A 128 0.93 18.80 42.66
CA HIS A 128 1.96 19.81 42.51
C HIS A 128 1.32 21.09 41.98
N GLY A 129 0.70 21.84 42.89
CA GLY A 129 0.47 23.25 42.69
C GLY A 129 1.74 23.95 42.17
N ARG A 130 1.61 24.62 41.02
CA ARG A 130 2.49 25.73 40.68
C ARG A 130 1.73 26.75 39.82
N ASN A 131 2.11 27.99 40.05
CA ASN A 131 1.44 29.23 39.72
C ASN A 131 1.93 29.71 38.34
N TRP A 132 1.06 30.22 37.47
CA TRP A 132 1.47 30.90 36.23
C TRP A 132 1.07 32.39 36.31
N PRO A 133 2.03 33.32 36.16
CA PRO A 133 1.74 34.75 36.23
C PRO A 133 1.07 35.22 34.93
N THR A 134 -0.04 35.93 35.08
CA THR A 134 -0.63 36.76 34.03
C THR A 134 0.20 38.02 33.84
N THR A 135 0.77 38.17 32.64
CA THR A 135 1.02 39.46 31.97
C THR A 135 0.95 39.26 30.48
#